data_AF-A0A814V3D6-F1
#
_entry.id   AF-A0A814V3D6-F1
#
_cell.length_a   1.000
_cell.length_b   1.000
_cell.length_c   1.000
_cell.angle_alpha   90.00
_cell.angle_beta   90.00
_cell.angle_gamma   90.00
#
_symmetry.space_group_name_H-M   'P 1'
#
loop_
_entity.id
_entity.type
_entity.pdbx_description
1 polymer ?
#
loop_
_entity_poly.entity_id
_entity_poly.type
_entity_poly.pdbx_seq_one_letter_code
_entity_poly.pdbx_strand_id
1 'polypeptide(L)'
;MAIVDNGPAKRDNISKRFQEAGDLIGDPFEISTVRKEDFDFIKDKGEVADILQCNNSASSATSRGHQFPVAFLIQVSGLDKHGSDSDQPLRYSHLDIAGSAGDLPNNPTGRPIPSLCEMFISNKI
;
A
#
# COMPACT_ATOMS: atom_id res chain seq x y z
N MET A 1 1.13 11.03 -1.55
CA MET A 1 1.43 9.60 -1.28
C MET A 1 0.15 8.82 -1.37
N ALA A 2 0.21 7.50 -1.55
CA ALA A 2 -0.97 6.65 -1.43
C ALA A 2 -0.80 5.63 -0.31
N ILE A 3 -1.90 5.29 0.36
CA ILE A 3 -1.98 4.17 1.30
C ILE A 3 -3.05 3.18 0.84
N VAL A 4 -2.75 1.89 0.94
CA VAL A 4 -3.68 0.80 0.60
C VAL A 4 -3.71 -0.21 1.72
N ASP A 5 -4.88 -0.36 2.33
CA ASP A 5 -5.11 -1.33 3.41
C ASP A 5 -5.53 -2.70 2.87
N ASN A 6 -5.11 -3.77 3.55
CA ASN A 6 -5.78 -5.06 3.49
C ASN A 6 -7.09 -5.04 4.32
N GLY A 7 -7.86 -6.14 4.25
CA GLY A 7 -9.15 -6.24 4.95
C GLY A 7 -9.08 -5.92 6.46
N PRO A 8 -8.21 -6.59 7.23
CA PRO A 8 -8.02 -6.30 8.66
C PRO A 8 -7.59 -4.86 8.96
N ALA A 9 -6.62 -4.28 8.23
CA ALA A 9 -6.20 -2.89 8.44
C ALA A 9 -7.32 -1.89 8.14
N LYS A 10 -8.10 -2.14 7.08
CA LYS A 10 -9.25 -1.31 6.69
C LYS A 10 -10.35 -1.34 7.77
N ARG A 11 -10.62 -2.51 8.35
CA ARG A 11 -11.60 -2.68 9.44
C ARG A 11 -11.26 -1.78 10.64
N ASP A 12 -9.97 -1.68 10.95
CA ASP A 12 -9.47 -0.88 12.08
C ASP A 12 -9.09 0.55 11.69
N ASN A 13 -9.55 0.99 10.51
CA ASN A 13 -9.38 2.35 9.98
C ASN A 13 -7.92 2.83 9.94
N ILE A 14 -6.96 1.94 9.69
CA ILE A 14 -5.53 2.29 9.71
C ILE A 14 -5.22 3.39 8.69
N SER A 15 -5.65 3.24 7.43
CA SER A 15 -5.41 4.27 6.40
C SER A 15 -6.06 5.62 6.68
N LYS A 16 -7.26 5.64 7.30
CA LYS A 16 -7.92 6.89 7.70
C LYS A 16 -7.15 7.61 8.80
N ARG A 17 -6.69 6.88 9.81
CA ARG A 17 -5.87 7.46 10.89
C ARG A 17 -4.56 8.03 10.35
N PHE A 18 -3.94 7.36 9.38
CA PHE A 18 -2.77 7.87 8.67
C PHE A 18 -3.07 9.14 7.86
N GLN A 19 -4.21 9.17 7.17
CA GLN A 19 -4.65 10.35 6.43
C GLN A 19 -4.87 11.54 7.37
N GLU A 20 -5.62 11.34 8.46
CA GLU A 20 -5.84 12.37 9.49
C GLU A 20 -4.52 12.88 10.09
N ALA A 21 -3.61 11.97 10.46
CA ALA A 21 -2.29 12.32 10.98
C ALA A 21 -1.46 13.12 9.96
N GLY A 22 -1.42 12.66 8.70
CA GLY A 22 -0.70 13.34 7.63
C GLY A 22 -1.25 14.73 7.29
N ASP A 23 -2.58 14.88 7.32
CA ASP A 23 -3.26 16.15 7.07
C ASP A 23 -2.91 17.20 8.14
N LEU A 24 -2.79 16.78 9.42
CA LEU A 24 -2.43 17.68 10.52
C LEU A 24 -1.04 18.31 10.39
N ILE A 25 -0.07 17.57 9.82
CA ILE A 25 1.33 18.00 9.74
C ILE A 25 1.81 18.34 8.32
N GLY A 26 0.91 18.35 7.33
CA GLY A 26 1.23 18.72 5.95
C GLY A 26 2.00 17.66 5.16
N ASP A 27 1.81 16.38 5.49
CA ASP A 27 2.36 15.21 4.79
C ASP A 27 1.23 14.21 4.44
N PRO A 28 0.32 14.60 3.51
CA PRO A 28 -0.96 13.92 3.33
C PRO A 28 -0.87 12.60 2.55
N PHE A 29 -1.83 11.71 2.81
CA PHE A 29 -2.04 10.45 2.10
C PHE A 29 -3.38 10.41 1.37
N GLU A 30 -3.36 9.88 0.16
CA GLU A 30 -4.56 9.48 -0.57
C GLU A 30 -4.89 8.01 -0.29
N ILE A 31 -6.12 7.73 0.12
CA ILE A 31 -6.56 6.36 0.41
C ILE A 31 -6.97 5.68 -0.89
N SER A 32 -6.25 4.62 -1.24
CA SER A 32 -6.59 3.74 -2.36
C SER A 32 -7.09 2.39 -1.83
N THR A 33 -7.97 1.74 -2.60
CA THR A 33 -8.58 0.46 -2.20
C THR A 33 -8.07 -0.67 -3.08
N VAL A 34 -7.51 -1.71 -2.48
CA VAL A 34 -7.25 -2.98 -3.18
C VAL A 34 -8.58 -3.65 -3.54
N ARG A 35 -8.64 -4.25 -4.73
CA ARG A 35 -9.83 -4.90 -5.27
C ARG A 35 -9.48 -6.27 -5.85
N LYS A 36 -10.50 -7.07 -6.16
CA LYS A 36 -10.33 -8.39 -6.74
C LYS A 36 -9.54 -8.35 -8.04
N GLU A 37 -9.74 -7.32 -8.86
CA GLU A 37 -9.06 -7.13 -10.15
C GLU A 37 -7.53 -6.99 -9.98
N ASP A 38 -7.06 -6.47 -8.84
CA ASP A 38 -5.64 -6.37 -8.53
C ASP A 38 -5.01 -7.77 -8.34
N PHE A 39 -5.75 -8.69 -7.71
CA PHE A 39 -5.34 -10.09 -7.54
C PHE A 39 -5.49 -10.89 -8.82
N ASP A 40 -6.50 -10.60 -9.64
CA ASP A 40 -6.64 -11.24 -10.95
C ASP A 40 -5.54 -10.79 -11.93
N PHE A 41 -5.03 -9.57 -11.78
CA PHE A 41 -3.96 -9.03 -12.63
C PHE A 41 -2.63 -9.77 -12.46
N ILE A 42 -2.29 -10.14 -11.23
CA ILE A 42 -1.01 -10.80 -10.88
C ILE A 42 -1.02 -12.31 -11.09
N LYS A 43 -2.15 -12.90 -11.49
CA LYS A 43 -2.18 -14.32 -11.88
C LYS A 43 -1.39 -14.52 -13.15
N ASP A 44 -0.63 -15.60 -13.24
CA ASP A 44 -0.06 -15.98 -14.52
C ASP A 44 -1.17 -16.22 -15.54
N LYS A 45 -0.95 -15.71 -16.74
CA LYS A 45 -1.82 -15.93 -17.90
C LYS A 45 -1.25 -17.04 -18.80
N GLY A 46 0.00 -17.45 -18.56
CA GLY A 46 0.58 -18.70 -19.02
C GLY A 46 0.56 -19.79 -17.94
N GLU A 47 1.27 -20.88 -18.20
CA GLU A 47 1.45 -22.00 -17.26
C GLU A 47 2.91 -22.08 -16.77
N VAL A 48 3.60 -20.94 -16.68
CA VAL A 48 5.07 -20.91 -16.45
C VAL A 48 5.47 -20.27 -15.13
N ALA A 49 4.57 -19.49 -14.52
CA ALA A 49 4.78 -18.83 -13.24
C ALA A 49 3.58 -19.04 -12.31
N ASP A 50 3.83 -19.03 -11.01
CA ASP A 50 2.75 -19.05 -10.02
C ASP A 50 2.10 -17.67 -9.87
N ILE A 51 2.89 -16.60 -10.06
CA ILE A 51 2.49 -15.21 -9.85
C ILE A 51 3.33 -14.25 -10.71
N LEU A 52 2.70 -13.19 -11.22
CA LEU A 52 3.34 -12.14 -12.01
C LEU A 52 3.63 -10.92 -11.13
N GLN A 53 4.90 -10.49 -11.11
CA GLN A 53 5.32 -9.30 -10.37
C GLN A 53 4.86 -7.98 -11.02
N CYS A 54 4.79 -7.92 -12.34
CA CYS A 54 4.44 -6.74 -13.11
C CYS A 54 4.01 -7.12 -14.53
N ASN A 55 3.41 -6.18 -15.26
CA ASN A 55 3.26 -6.28 -16.71
C ASN A 55 4.45 -5.62 -17.42
N ASN A 56 4.41 -5.60 -18.74
CA ASN A 56 5.42 -4.95 -19.60
C ASN A 56 5.05 -3.52 -19.98
N SER A 57 4.00 -2.94 -19.40
CA SER A 57 3.54 -1.58 -19.71
C SER A 57 4.09 -0.59 -18.69
N ALA A 58 4.25 0.68 -19.09
CA ALA A 58 4.56 1.73 -18.13
C ALA A 58 3.46 1.81 -17.04
N SER A 59 3.81 2.23 -15.83
CA SER A 59 2.85 2.33 -14.71
C SER A 59 1.67 3.25 -15.03
N SER A 60 1.90 4.34 -15.77
CA SER A 60 0.85 5.27 -16.22
C SER A 60 -0.11 4.69 -17.26
N ALA A 61 0.34 3.67 -18.01
CA ALA A 61 -0.47 2.95 -18.99
C ALA A 61 -1.10 1.67 -18.40
N THR A 62 -0.77 1.34 -17.15
CA THR A 62 -1.28 0.17 -16.46
C THR A 62 -2.51 0.56 -15.64
N SER A 63 -3.65 -0.02 -15.98
CA SER A 63 -4.86 0.13 -15.17
C SER A 63 -4.56 -0.26 -13.73
N ARG A 64 -4.87 0.63 -12.78
CA ARG A 64 -4.62 0.41 -11.34
C ARG A 64 -3.13 0.18 -11.02
N GLY A 65 -2.23 0.83 -11.76
CA GLY A 65 -0.78 0.60 -11.75
C GLY A 65 -0.09 0.70 -10.39
N HIS A 66 -0.59 1.50 -9.44
CA HIS A 66 -0.05 1.55 -8.08
C HIS A 66 -0.77 0.64 -7.08
N GLN A 67 -1.91 0.06 -7.47
CA GLN A 67 -2.75 -0.75 -6.58
C GLN A 67 -2.46 -2.24 -6.72
N PHE A 68 -2.23 -2.74 -7.95
CA PHE A 68 -1.91 -4.15 -8.17
C PHE A 68 -0.62 -4.63 -7.46
N PRO A 69 0.44 -3.80 -7.28
CA PRO A 69 1.63 -4.24 -6.56
C PRO A 69 1.32 -4.64 -5.11
N VAL A 70 0.28 -4.06 -4.50
CA VAL A 70 -0.19 -4.43 -3.16
C VAL A 70 -0.70 -5.87 -3.14
N ALA A 71 -1.44 -6.28 -4.17
CA ALA A 71 -1.93 -7.65 -4.29
C ALA A 71 -0.78 -8.64 -4.46
N PHE A 72 0.24 -8.29 -5.24
CA PHE A 72 1.47 -9.09 -5.36
C PHE A 72 2.13 -9.30 -4.00
N LEU A 73 2.40 -8.20 -3.27
CA LEU A 73 3.04 -8.26 -1.96
C LEU A 73 2.23 -9.08 -0.95
N ILE A 74 0.91 -8.95 -0.94
CA ILE A 74 0.03 -9.75 -0.07
C ILE A 74 0.20 -11.25 -0.34
N GLN A 75 0.22 -11.65 -1.62
CA GLN A 75 0.37 -13.05 -2.01
C GLN A 75 1.76 -13.61 -1.68
N VAL A 76 2.84 -12.94 -2.09
CA VAL A 76 4.20 -13.48 -1.90
C VAL A 76 4.65 -13.50 -0.44
N SER A 77 4.07 -12.66 0.41
CA SER A 77 4.37 -12.64 1.85
C SER A 77 3.52 -13.61 2.68
N GLY A 78 2.55 -14.29 2.06
CA GLY A 78 1.60 -15.15 2.77
C GLY A 78 0.53 -14.39 3.56
N LEU A 79 0.42 -13.07 3.41
CA LEU A 79 -0.60 -12.24 4.08
C LEU A 79 -2.02 -12.54 3.58
N ASP A 80 -2.17 -13.21 2.43
CA ASP A 80 -3.42 -13.75 1.93
C ASP A 80 -4.05 -14.74 2.93
N LYS A 81 -3.25 -15.46 3.71
CA LYS A 81 -3.69 -16.39 4.77
C LYS A 81 -4.13 -15.69 6.06
N HIS A 82 -3.91 -14.38 6.14
CA HIS A 82 -4.17 -13.54 7.31
C HIS A 82 -5.24 -12.49 7.02
N GLY A 83 -6.16 -12.79 6.09
CA GLY A 83 -7.28 -11.95 5.71
C GLY A 83 -8.34 -11.78 6.80
N SER A 84 -9.43 -11.09 6.43
CA SER A 84 -10.55 -10.75 7.33
C SER A 84 -11.29 -11.96 7.92
N ASP A 85 -11.16 -13.11 7.28
CA ASP A 85 -11.77 -14.41 7.51
C ASP A 85 -10.79 -15.43 8.12
N SER A 86 -9.55 -15.03 8.39
CA SER A 86 -8.54 -15.86 9.05
C SER A 86 -8.78 -15.94 10.56
N ASP A 87 -8.44 -17.08 11.17
CA ASP A 87 -8.37 -17.23 12.64
C ASP A 87 -7.27 -16.36 13.26
N GLN A 88 -6.29 -15.93 12.46
CA GLN A 88 -5.19 -15.06 12.88
C GLN A 88 -5.04 -13.88 11.91
N PRO A 89 -5.99 -12.92 11.92
CA PRO A 89 -5.95 -11.80 10.98
C PRO A 89 -4.77 -10.87 11.28
N LEU A 90 -4.05 -10.44 10.24
CA LEU A 90 -2.94 -9.50 10.35
C LEU A 90 -3.25 -8.21 9.59
N ARG A 91 -3.05 -7.07 10.26
CA ARG A 91 -3.21 -5.74 9.66
C ARG A 91 -2.00 -5.45 8.77
N TYR A 92 -2.27 -5.09 7.53
CA TYR A 92 -1.25 -4.66 6.58
C TYR A 92 -1.73 -3.41 5.81
N SER A 93 -0.85 -2.43 5.71
CA SER A 93 -1.03 -1.21 4.94
C SER A 93 0.20 -0.99 4.08
N HIS A 94 0.02 -0.92 2.77
CA HIS A 94 1.07 -0.55 1.82
C HIS A 94 1.12 0.98 1.69
N LEU A 95 2.32 1.56 1.82
CA LEU A 95 2.57 2.98 1.57
C LEU A 95 3.30 3.12 0.24
N ASP A 96 2.63 3.67 -0.77
CA ASP A 96 3.26 4.06 -2.02
C ASP A 96 3.78 5.50 -1.91
N ILE A 97 5.11 5.60 -1.87
CA ILE A 97 5.86 6.83 -1.67
C ILE A 97 6.62 7.25 -2.93
N ALA A 98 6.43 6.57 -4.06
CA ALA A 98 7.23 6.82 -5.26
C ALA A 98 7.20 8.30 -5.68
N GLY A 99 6.01 8.91 -5.69
CA GLY A 99 5.85 10.34 -6.03
C GLY A 99 6.21 11.32 -4.91
N SER A 100 6.50 10.86 -3.69
CA SER A 100 6.80 11.76 -2.56
C SER A 100 8.22 11.65 -2.05
N ALA A 101 8.92 10.54 -2.31
CA ALA A 101 10.27 10.29 -1.81
C ALA A 101 11.30 11.30 -2.35
N GLY A 102 11.00 11.94 -3.48
CA GLY A 102 11.89 12.85 -4.20
C GLY A 102 12.51 12.16 -5.42
N ASP A 103 13.12 12.97 -6.28
CA ASP A 103 13.74 12.50 -7.52
C ASP A 103 15.23 12.77 -7.52
N LEU A 104 16.01 11.83 -8.05
CA LEU A 104 17.43 12.05 -8.31
C LEU A 104 17.61 13.17 -9.36
N PRO A 105 18.61 14.04 -9.21
CA PRO A 105 19.70 14.00 -8.23
C PRO A 105 19.43 14.76 -6.92
N ASN A 106 18.20 15.23 -6.70
CA ASN A 106 17.88 16.04 -5.52
C ASN A 106 17.90 15.18 -4.24
N ASN A 107 18.08 15.85 -3.10
CA ASN A 107 17.98 15.20 -1.82
C ASN A 107 16.56 14.61 -1.61
N PRO A 108 16.44 13.47 -0.92
CA PRO A 108 15.15 12.90 -0.58
C PRO A 108 14.36 13.85 0.31
N THR A 109 13.03 13.81 0.20
CA THR A 109 12.14 14.71 0.94
C THR A 109 11.99 14.34 2.41
N GLY A 110 12.32 13.10 2.78
CA GLY A 110 12.06 12.53 4.11
C GLY A 110 10.61 12.10 4.34
N ARG A 111 9.71 12.22 3.36
CA ARG A 111 8.33 11.71 3.48
C ARG A 111 8.30 10.18 3.34
N PRO A 112 7.53 9.42 4.17
CA PRO A 112 6.52 9.86 5.13
C PRO A 112 6.98 9.88 6.60
N ILE A 113 8.23 10.24 6.91
CA ILE A 113 8.71 10.22 8.30
C ILE A 113 7.85 11.10 9.24
N PRO A 114 7.48 12.36 8.87
CA PRO A 114 6.66 13.20 9.74
C PRO A 114 5.29 12.60 10.06
N SER A 115 4.58 12.07 9.06
CA SER A 115 3.26 11.46 9.24
C SER A 115 3.33 10.13 10.00
N LEU A 116 4.39 9.35 9.85
CA LEU A 116 4.67 8.17 10.68
C LEU A 116 4.89 8.54 12.15
N CYS A 117 5.65 9.61 12.41
CA CYS A 117 5.84 10.11 13.77
C CYS A 117 4.51 10.57 14.38
N GLU A 118 3.70 11.32 13.64
CA GLU A 118 2.38 11.78 14.13
C GLU A 118 1.46 10.60 14.46
N MET A 119 1.39 9.60 13.58
CA MET A 119 0.55 8.41 13.74
C MET A 119 0.91 7.58 15.00
N PHE A 120 2.21 7.45 15.32
CA PHE A 120 2.66 6.48 16.32
C PHE A 120 3.30 7.05 17.59
N ILE A 121 3.76 8.31 17.55
CA ILE A 121 4.54 8.94 18.63
C ILE A 121 3.76 10.09 19.28
N SER A 122 3.16 11.00 18.50
CA SER A 122 2.59 12.26 19.04
C SER A 122 1.47 12.06 20.06
N ASN A 123 0.73 10.95 20.01
CA ASN A 123 -0.33 10.60 20.97
C ASN A 123 0.19 9.91 22.27
N LYS A 124 1.50 9.87 22.51
CA LYS A 124 2.13 9.21 23.67
C LYS A 124 2.83 10.16 24.64
N ILE A 125 2.67 11.48 24.47
CA ILE A 125 3.28 12.51 25.32
C ILE A 125 2.18 13.34 25.98
#